data_AF-A0A645HVR9-F1
#
_entry.id   AF-A0A645HVR9-F1
#
_cell.length_a   1.000
_cell.length_b   1.000
_cell.length_c   1.000
_cell.angle_alpha   90.00
_cell.angle_beta   90.00
_cell.angle_gamma   90.00
#
_symmetry.space_group_name_H-M   'P 1'
#
loop_
_entity.id
_entity.type
_entity.pdbx_description
1 polymer ?
#
loop_
_entity_poly.entity_id
_entity_poly.type
_entity_poly.pdbx_seq_one_letter_code
_entity_poly.pdbx_strand_id
1 'polypeptide(L)'
;MAPEMTGMDMVMPMFSITLPLYRNKYGAQQRESRFMWQSAREKYNNTINILQSDLFKLKQQLDNTERKIALYRKQEQLARTTYQLVVQEFVTAKSDLTNVIQVQRQLLDYQLRQAEVIAEYNTIVASIQKLHSFDTTNN
;
A
#
# COMPACT_ATOMS: atom_id res chain seq x y z
N MET A 1 -29.39 76.57 35.17
CA MET A 1 -28.19 76.66 34.33
C MET A 1 -27.03 76.07 35.12
N ALA A 2 -26.71 74.79 34.91
CA ALA A 2 -25.39 74.22 35.16
C ALA A 2 -25.37 72.85 34.45
N PRO A 3 -24.28 72.50 33.75
CA PRO A 3 -24.33 71.68 32.55
C PRO A 3 -24.11 70.19 32.82
N GLU A 4 -24.61 69.38 31.89
CA GLU A 4 -24.48 67.93 31.87
C GLU A 4 -23.03 67.48 31.70
N MET A 5 -22.66 66.45 32.47
CA MET A 5 -21.35 65.79 32.44
C MET A 5 -21.25 64.86 31.23
N THR A 6 -20.98 65.40 30.04
CA THR A 6 -20.71 64.62 28.81
C THR A 6 -19.21 64.58 28.50
N GLY A 7 -18.41 64.18 29.49
CA GLY A 7 -16.94 64.18 29.40
C GLY A 7 -16.25 62.81 29.46
N MET A 8 -17.02 61.71 29.49
CA MET A 8 -16.46 60.35 29.73
C MET A 8 -16.34 59.46 28.49
N ASP A 9 -16.61 59.96 27.28
CA ASP A 9 -16.54 59.12 26.08
C ASP A 9 -15.75 59.80 24.95
N MET A 10 -14.42 59.71 25.04
CA MET A 10 -13.51 60.21 24.01
C MET A 10 -13.13 59.06 23.07
N VAL A 11 -13.85 58.94 21.95
CA VAL A 11 -13.49 58.03 20.86
C VAL A 11 -12.41 58.67 19.99
N MET A 12 -11.22 58.08 19.95
CA MET A 12 -10.10 58.55 19.11
C MET A 12 -9.88 57.56 17.95
N PRO A 13 -10.48 57.79 16.77
CA PRO A 13 -10.25 56.90 15.64
C PRO A 13 -8.83 57.14 15.08
N MET A 14 -7.99 56.10 15.09
CA MET A 14 -6.74 56.09 14.34
C MET A 14 -6.96 55.41 12.99
N PHE A 15 -6.54 56.07 11.91
CA PHE A 15 -6.43 55.46 10.59
C PHE A 15 -4.96 55.31 10.23
N SER A 16 -4.54 54.09 9.93
CA SER A 16 -3.17 53.79 9.50
C SER A 16 -3.18 53.34 8.04
N ILE A 17 -2.37 53.99 7.21
CA ILE A 17 -2.12 53.61 5.81
C ILE A 17 -0.66 53.18 5.71
N THR A 18 -0.44 51.89 5.46
CA THR A 18 0.91 51.34 5.28
C THR A 18 1.22 51.24 3.79
N LEU A 19 2.24 51.97 3.32
CA LEU A 19 2.71 51.93 1.94
C LEU A 19 3.90 50.96 1.80
N PRO A 20 3.83 49.90 0.98
CA PRO A 20 4.93 48.96 0.83
C PRO A 20 6.07 49.57 -0.01
N LEU A 21 7.19 49.89 0.65
CA LEU A 21 8.38 50.48 0.01
C LEU A 21 9.23 49.45 -0.77
N TYR A 22 9.28 48.19 -0.32
CA TYR A 22 10.15 47.15 -0.89
C TYR A 22 9.40 46.18 -1.83
N ARG A 23 9.12 46.62 -3.06
CA ARG A 23 8.34 45.87 -4.06
C ARG A 23 8.94 44.49 -4.40
N ASN A 24 10.28 44.36 -4.38
CA ASN A 24 10.98 43.11 -4.70
C ASN A 24 10.67 41.98 -3.69
N LYS A 25 10.49 42.31 -2.40
CA LYS A 25 10.15 41.31 -1.35
C LYS A 25 8.78 40.68 -1.62
N TYR A 26 7.77 41.49 -1.91
CA TYR A 26 6.43 41.01 -2.22
C TYR A 26 6.40 40.23 -3.54
N GLY A 27 7.16 40.66 -4.55
CA GLY A 27 7.31 39.90 -5.80
C GLY A 27 7.97 38.52 -5.59
N ALA A 28 8.93 38.41 -4.66
CA ALA A 28 9.50 37.12 -4.26
C ALA A 28 8.48 36.24 -3.53
N GLN A 29 7.75 36.78 -2.55
CA GLN A 29 6.68 36.05 -1.84
C GLN A 29 5.56 35.57 -2.77
N GLN A 30 5.16 36.39 -3.75
CA GLN A 30 4.20 35.97 -4.76
C GLN A 30 4.72 34.81 -5.63
N ARG A 31 6.01 34.84 -6.02
CA ARG A 31 6.63 33.75 -6.78
C ARG A 31 6.71 32.47 -5.95
N GLU A 32 7.13 32.57 -4.69
CA GLU A 32 7.14 31.46 -3.74
C GLU A 32 5.75 30.85 -3.57
N SER A 33 4.72 31.69 -3.37
CA SER A 33 3.33 31.23 -3.26
C SER A 33 2.86 30.50 -4.53
N ARG A 34 3.21 31.02 -5.73
CA ARG A 34 2.93 30.33 -7.01
C ARG A 34 3.63 28.97 -7.08
N PHE A 35 4.91 28.90 -6.71
CA PHE A 35 5.65 27.63 -6.68
C PHE A 35 5.08 26.67 -5.64
N MET A 36 4.63 27.17 -4.48
CA MET A 36 3.99 26.34 -3.46
C MET A 36 2.68 25.75 -3.99
N TRP A 37 1.85 26.56 -4.67
CA TRP A 37 0.63 26.09 -5.31
C TRP A 37 0.90 25.06 -6.41
N GLN A 38 1.90 25.30 -7.26
CA GLN A 38 2.32 24.33 -8.27
C GLN A 38 2.81 23.03 -7.62
N SER A 39 3.63 23.12 -6.56
CA SER A 39 4.12 21.95 -5.84
C SER A 39 2.98 21.15 -5.18
N ALA A 40 1.95 21.83 -4.67
CA ALA A 40 0.78 21.19 -4.11
C ALA A 40 -0.02 20.45 -5.18
N ARG A 41 -0.15 21.05 -6.37
CA ARG A 41 -0.80 20.41 -7.53
C ARG A 41 -0.02 19.19 -8.02
N GLU A 42 1.29 19.28 -8.12
CA GLU A 42 2.13 18.14 -8.51
C GLU A 42 2.10 17.03 -7.46
N LYS A 43 2.12 17.36 -6.17
CA LYS A 43 1.96 16.38 -5.09
C LYS A 43 0.62 15.64 -5.21
N TYR A 44 -0.47 16.36 -5.48
CA TYR A 44 -1.79 15.76 -5.69
C TYR A 44 -1.78 14.77 -6.87
N ASN A 45 -1.25 15.19 -8.03
CA ASN A 45 -1.14 14.32 -9.20
C ASN A 45 -0.26 13.10 -8.92
N ASN A 46 0.86 13.30 -8.22
CA ASN A 46 1.77 12.23 -7.83
C ASN A 46 1.11 11.22 -6.89
N THR A 47 0.31 11.67 -5.92
CA THR A 47 -0.47 10.79 -5.04
C THR A 47 -1.44 9.92 -5.85
N ILE A 48 -2.16 10.49 -6.81
CA ILE A 48 -3.05 9.72 -7.70
C ILE A 48 -2.25 8.67 -8.50
N ASN A 49 -1.13 9.06 -9.08
CA ASN A 49 -0.29 8.15 -9.87
C ASN A 49 0.26 7.00 -9.02
N ILE A 50 0.66 7.29 -7.77
CA ILE A 50 1.12 6.27 -6.83
C ILE A 50 -0.02 5.30 -6.49
N LEU A 51 -1.20 5.82 -6.14
CA LEU A 51 -2.37 4.98 -5.83
C LEU A 51 -2.75 4.08 -7.01
N GLN A 52 -2.76 4.63 -8.23
CA GLN A 52 -3.02 3.86 -9.43
C GLN A 52 -1.95 2.79 -9.67
N SER A 53 -0.67 3.15 -9.54
CA SER A 53 0.45 2.21 -9.67
C SER A 53 0.36 1.07 -8.66
N ASP A 54 0.05 1.38 -7.40
CA ASP A 54 -0.05 0.38 -6.34
C ASP A 54 -1.24 -0.54 -6.54
N LEU A 55 -2.38 -0.03 -7.00
CA LEU A 55 -3.53 -0.85 -7.38
C LEU A 55 -3.17 -1.84 -8.50
N PHE A 56 -2.48 -1.37 -9.55
CA PHE A 56 -2.03 -2.26 -10.63
C PHE A 56 -1.03 -3.31 -10.15
N LYS A 57 -0.09 -2.95 -9.27
CA LYS A 57 0.86 -3.90 -8.68
C LYS A 57 0.14 -4.98 -7.88
N LEU A 58 -0.79 -4.60 -7.00
CA LEU A 58 -1.53 -5.54 -6.18
C LEU A 58 -2.38 -6.50 -7.03
N LYS A 59 -3.05 -5.97 -8.07
CA LYS A 59 -3.79 -6.81 -9.02
C LYS A 59 -2.87 -7.81 -9.73
N GLN A 60 -1.71 -7.37 -10.18
CA GLN A 60 -0.72 -8.24 -10.84
C GLN A 60 -0.15 -9.28 -9.88
N GLN A 61 0.11 -8.91 -8.62
CA GLN A 61 0.56 -9.83 -7.58
C GLN A 61 -0.51 -10.87 -7.28
N LEU A 62 -1.78 -10.49 -7.19
CA LEU A 62 -2.89 -11.40 -6.95
C LEU A 62 -2.95 -12.50 -8.04
N ASP A 63 -2.97 -12.10 -9.33
CA ASP A 63 -3.00 -13.05 -10.46
C ASP A 63 -1.75 -13.96 -10.47
N ASN A 64 -0.58 -13.40 -10.20
CA ASN A 64 0.65 -14.20 -10.08
C ASN A 64 0.57 -15.22 -8.93
N THR A 65 0.03 -14.83 -7.79
CA THR A 65 -0.14 -15.72 -6.62
C THR A 65 -1.16 -16.81 -6.91
N GLU A 66 -2.27 -16.52 -7.59
CA GLU A 66 -3.24 -17.53 -8.03
C GLU A 66 -2.59 -18.58 -8.95
N ARG A 67 -1.78 -18.12 -9.91
CA ARG A 67 -1.01 -19.02 -10.79
C ARG A 67 0.00 -19.86 -10.01
N LYS A 68 0.68 -19.29 -9.01
CA LYS A 68 1.59 -20.04 -8.13
C LYS A 68 0.86 -21.10 -7.31
N ILE A 69 -0.33 -20.80 -6.77
CA ILE A 69 -1.16 -21.78 -6.04
C ILE A 69 -1.49 -22.97 -6.95
N ALA A 70 -1.95 -22.69 -8.17
CA ALA A 70 -2.27 -23.74 -9.14
C ALA A 70 -1.06 -24.60 -9.50
N LEU A 71 0.12 -23.98 -9.64
CA LEU A 71 1.38 -24.67 -9.90
C LEU A 71 1.78 -25.59 -8.74
N TYR A 72 1.81 -25.07 -7.51
CA TYR A 72 2.20 -25.87 -6.34
C TYR A 72 1.22 -27.00 -6.06
N ARG A 73 -0.08 -26.79 -6.27
CA ARG A 73 -1.08 -27.86 -6.19
C ARG A 73 -0.80 -29.00 -7.19
N LYS A 74 -0.39 -28.68 -8.42
CA LYS A 74 0.02 -29.70 -9.41
C LYS A 74 1.30 -30.41 -8.99
N GLN A 75 2.30 -29.69 -8.47
CA GLN A 75 3.57 -30.28 -8.01
C GLN A 75 3.37 -31.19 -6.80
N GLU A 76 2.52 -30.79 -5.84
CA GLU A 76 2.14 -31.62 -4.70
C GLU A 76 1.49 -32.94 -5.17
N GLN A 77 0.54 -32.86 -6.11
CA GLN A 77 -0.12 -34.05 -6.65
C GLN A 77 0.88 -34.99 -7.34
N LEU A 78 1.81 -34.45 -8.14
CA LEU A 78 2.86 -35.23 -8.78
C LEU A 78 3.79 -35.88 -7.76
N ALA A 79 4.27 -35.11 -6.77
CA ALA A 79 5.15 -35.60 -5.71
C ALA A 79 4.47 -36.69 -4.87
N ARG A 80 3.16 -36.57 -4.63
CA ARG A 80 2.38 -37.59 -3.92
C ARG A 80 2.30 -38.90 -4.71
N THR A 81 2.08 -38.83 -6.02
CA THR A 81 2.11 -40.01 -6.89
C THR A 81 3.49 -40.64 -6.89
N THR A 82 4.56 -39.85 -7.03
CA THR A 82 5.95 -40.33 -6.97
C THR A 82 6.25 -41.01 -5.64
N TYR A 83 5.81 -40.42 -4.51
CA TYR A 83 5.97 -41.02 -3.19
C TYR A 83 5.31 -42.40 -3.11
N GLN A 84 4.09 -42.54 -3.62
CA GLN A 84 3.38 -43.84 -3.65
C GLN A 84 4.14 -44.88 -4.48
N LEU A 85 4.68 -44.49 -5.64
CA LEU A 85 5.47 -45.39 -6.49
C LEU A 85 6.76 -45.84 -5.80
N VAL A 86 7.51 -44.91 -5.19
CA VAL A 86 8.77 -45.22 -4.50
C VAL A 86 8.53 -46.09 -3.25
N VAL A 87 7.42 -45.90 -2.55
CA VAL A 87 7.02 -46.80 -1.44
C VAL A 87 6.70 -48.21 -1.95
N GLN A 88 6.03 -48.35 -3.10
CA GLN A 88 5.77 -49.66 -3.71
C GLN A 88 7.06 -50.35 -4.18
N GLU A 89 8.01 -49.60 -4.75
CA GLU A 89 9.34 -50.10 -5.13
C GLU A 89 10.17 -50.55 -3.92
N PHE A 90 10.06 -49.84 -2.80
CA PHE A 90 10.70 -50.22 -1.54
C PHE A 90 10.13 -51.55 -1.00
N VAL A 91 8.80 -51.71 -0.98
CA VAL A 91 8.14 -52.95 -0.52
C VAL A 91 8.51 -54.15 -1.39
N THR A 92 8.75 -53.92 -2.68
CA THR A 92 9.21 -54.96 -3.63
C THR A 92 10.73 -55.18 -3.59
N ALA A 93 11.43 -54.64 -2.59
CA ALA A 93 12.87 -54.75 -2.35
C ALA A 93 13.75 -54.22 -3.50
N LYS A 94 13.22 -53.30 -4.32
CA LYS A 94 13.93 -52.70 -5.47
C LYS A 94 14.62 -51.37 -5.15
N SER A 95 14.22 -50.67 -4.09
CA SER A 95 14.78 -49.35 -3.75
C SER A 95 15.18 -49.23 -2.28
N ASP A 96 16.15 -48.35 -2.00
CA ASP A 96 16.61 -48.06 -0.63
C ASP A 96 15.65 -47.12 0.13
N LEU A 97 15.56 -47.29 1.45
CA LEU A 97 14.77 -46.44 2.36
C LEU A 97 15.12 -44.96 2.24
N THR A 98 16.37 -44.64 1.92
CA THR A 98 16.86 -43.27 1.72
C THR A 98 16.08 -42.54 0.63
N ASN A 99 15.73 -43.22 -0.46
CA ASN A 99 14.98 -42.63 -1.58
C ASN A 99 13.55 -42.29 -1.16
N VAL A 100 12.90 -43.16 -0.37
CA VAL A 100 11.57 -42.91 0.20
C VAL A 100 11.58 -41.64 1.07
N ILE A 101 12.57 -41.50 1.95
CA ILE A 101 12.68 -40.34 2.86
C ILE A 101 12.94 -39.05 2.07
N GLN A 102 13.77 -39.10 1.02
CA GLN A 102 14.04 -37.93 0.17
C GLN A 102 12.77 -37.44 -0.54
N VAL A 103 12.01 -38.35 -1.15
CA VAL A 103 10.76 -38.00 -1.83
C VAL A 103 9.70 -37.51 -0.83
N GLN A 104 9.64 -38.10 0.37
CA GLN A 104 8.76 -37.62 1.43
C GLN A 104 9.10 -36.18 1.85
N ARG A 105 10.39 -35.85 2.02
CA ARG A 105 10.83 -34.48 2.32
C ARG A 105 10.43 -33.51 1.20
N GLN A 106 10.60 -33.91 -0.05
CA GLN A 106 10.20 -33.09 -1.19
C GLN A 106 8.69 -32.85 -1.24
N LEU A 107 7.87 -33.87 -0.95
CA LEU A 107 6.42 -33.72 -0.83
C LEU A 107 6.03 -32.73 0.27
N LEU A 108 6.66 -32.84 1.45
CA LEU A 108 6.42 -31.91 2.57
C LEU A 108 6.83 -30.47 2.22
N ASP A 109 7.96 -30.27 1.52
CA ASP A 109 8.39 -28.94 1.06
C ASP A 109 7.35 -28.32 0.12
N TYR A 110 6.78 -29.09 -0.81
CA TYR A 110 5.72 -28.58 -1.70
C TYR A 110 4.44 -28.24 -0.94
N GLN A 111 4.04 -29.04 0.05
CA GLN A 111 2.89 -28.75 0.90
C GLN A 111 3.09 -27.48 1.72
N LEU A 112 4.28 -27.29 2.28
CA LEU A 112 4.63 -26.08 3.02
C LEU A 112 4.55 -24.85 2.11
N ARG A 113 5.20 -24.89 0.94
CA ARG A 113 5.16 -23.77 -0.03
C ARG A 113 3.74 -23.46 -0.50
N GLN A 114 2.90 -24.47 -0.71
CA GLN A 114 1.50 -24.26 -1.07
C GLN A 114 0.77 -23.48 0.03
N ALA A 115 0.95 -23.86 1.30
CA ALA A 115 0.34 -23.17 2.43
C ALA A 115 0.85 -21.72 2.57
N GLU A 116 2.14 -21.49 2.38
CA GLU A 116 2.75 -20.15 2.37
C GLU A 116 2.13 -19.25 1.30
N VAL A 117 1.97 -19.76 0.08
CA VAL A 117 1.38 -18.98 -1.02
C VAL A 117 -0.11 -18.70 -0.79
N ILE A 118 -0.85 -19.62 -0.15
CA ILE A 118 -2.23 -19.35 0.26
C ILE A 118 -2.30 -18.23 1.32
N ALA A 119 -1.36 -18.22 2.27
CA ALA A 119 -1.27 -17.13 3.24
C ALA A 119 -0.88 -15.79 2.57
N GLU A 120 0.03 -15.82 1.59
CA GLU A 120 0.40 -14.66 0.77
C GLU A 120 -0.82 -14.12 0.01
N TYR A 121 -1.62 -15.00 -0.61
CA TYR A 121 -2.86 -14.65 -1.30
C TYR A 121 -3.83 -13.90 -0.38
N ASN A 122 -4.09 -14.45 0.80
CA ASN A 122 -4.98 -13.83 1.78
C ASN A 122 -4.46 -12.46 2.25
N THR A 123 -3.14 -12.31 2.37
CA THR A 123 -2.49 -11.03 2.72
C THR A 123 -2.67 -9.99 1.62
N ILE A 124 -2.57 -10.38 0.34
CA ILE A 124 -2.82 -9.50 -0.81
C ILE A 124 -4.29 -9.09 -0.87
N VAL A 125 -5.22 -10.02 -0.62
CA VAL A 125 -6.66 -9.69 -0.57
C VAL A 125 -6.93 -8.69 0.54
N ALA A 126 -6.35 -8.87 1.73
CA ALA A 126 -6.47 -7.93 2.83
C ALA A 126 -5.85 -6.55 2.51
N SER A 127 -4.74 -6.49 1.78
CA SER A 127 -4.13 -5.22 1.38
C SER A 127 -4.96 -4.47 0.34
N ILE A 128 -5.59 -5.18 -0.60
CA ILE A 128 -6.56 -4.62 -1.54
C ILE A 128 -7.79 -4.07 -0.79
N GLN A 129 -8.35 -4.83 0.16
CA GLN A 129 -9.45 -4.35 1.00
C GLN A 129 -9.08 -3.11 1.81
N LYS A 130 -7.86 -3.05 2.34
CA LYS A 130 -7.35 -1.88 3.06
C LYS A 130 -7.31 -0.66 2.15
N LEU A 131 -6.86 -0.78 0.90
CA LEU A 131 -6.88 0.34 -0.05
C LEU A 131 -8.32 0.83 -0.31
N HIS A 132 -9.26 -0.09 -0.53
CA HIS A 132 -10.68 0.28 -0.69
C HIS A 132 -11.30 0.90 0.56
N SER A 133 -10.88 0.49 1.75
CA SER A 133 -11.41 1.05 3.01
C SER A 133 -11.01 2.51 3.23
N PHE A 134 -9.95 3.00 2.61
CA PHE A 134 -9.61 4.42 2.64
C PHE A 134 -10.51 5.27 1.74
N ASP A 135 -11.22 4.66 0.78
CA ASP A 135 -12.20 5.37 -0.06
C ASP A 135 -13.53 5.60 0.68
N THR A 136 -13.90 4.76 1.66
CA THR A 136 -15.21 4.83 2.33
C THR A 136 -15.27 5.74 3.56
N THR A 137 -14.15 6.30 4.03
CA THR A 137 -14.12 7.16 5.24
C THR A 137 -14.27 8.66 4.97
N ASN A 138 -14.56 9.07 3.74
CA ASN A 138 -14.82 10.48 3.41
C ASN A 138 -16.29 10.65 3.00
N ASN A 139 -17.16 10.82 3.99
CA ASN A 139 -18.50 11.38 3.83
C ASN A 139 -18.75 12.38 4.96
#